data_AF-A0A126R4S5-F1
#
_entry.id   AF-A0A126R4S5-F1
#
_cell.length_a   1.000
_cell.length_b   1.000
_cell.length_c   1.000
_cell.angle_alpha   90.00
_cell.angle_beta   90.00
_cell.angle_gamma   90.00
#
_symmetry.space_group_name_H-M   'P 1'
#
loop_
_entity.id
_entity.type
_entity.pdbx_description
1 polymer ?
#
loop_
_entity_poly.entity_id
_entity_poly.type
_entity_poly.pdbx_seq_one_letter_code
_entity_poly.pdbx_strand_id
1 'polypeptide(L)'
;MAVLPVLDVLAIRAFRMPGMLWLNGILAVYGISWLNGDRRGFPPIFLWLALLWWIICAWSYIDIDLAGQLHHSLTLAALALTYLAVLASGFLLYLAPIRSPFLAGLSILFYRGIAIALLAAMLMILGGLMVRRLVRLDLPTLIGAVGLSLAFNIAFLISLPVTFDRSITMFLLARIEQHDGRLDGRGLEELFIREYLGDMRQIDRRIAEQSLSGNIRVTDGRIFLTPQGEKLLVGGRTVGGWFRADPRFVTAPAPRVAPRH
;
A
#
# COMPACT_ATOMS: atom_id res chain seq x y z
N MET A 1 -11.25 -15.22 -33.39
CA MET A 1 -12.29 -15.14 -32.34
C MET A 1 -13.04 -13.80 -32.38
N ALA A 2 -13.58 -13.41 -33.54
CA ALA A 2 -14.29 -12.13 -33.72
C ALA A 2 -15.73 -12.29 -34.26
N VAL A 3 -16.20 -13.53 -34.45
CA VAL A 3 -17.54 -13.82 -34.98
C VAL A 3 -18.62 -13.67 -33.91
N LEU A 4 -18.26 -13.88 -32.64
CA LEU A 4 -19.20 -13.96 -31.52
C LEU A 4 -19.82 -12.61 -31.11
N PRO A 5 -19.08 -11.48 -31.07
CA PRO A 5 -19.68 -10.17 -30.79
C PRO A 5 -20.61 -9.70 -31.92
N VAL A 6 -20.32 -10.09 -33.17
CA VAL A 6 -21.11 -9.71 -34.35
C VAL A 6 -22.49 -10.36 -34.33
N LEU A 7 -22.58 -11.62 -33.88
CA LEU A 7 -23.86 -12.32 -33.76
C LEU A 7 -24.77 -11.71 -32.69
N ASP A 8 -24.22 -11.24 -31.58
CA ASP A 8 -25.00 -10.61 -30.52
C ASP A 8 -25.54 -9.23 -30.96
N VAL A 9 -24.73 -8.46 -31.69
CA VAL A 9 -25.15 -7.19 -32.31
C VAL A 9 -26.25 -7.41 -33.36
N LEU A 10 -26.13 -8.47 -34.18
CA LEU A 10 -27.16 -8.82 -35.17
C LEU A 10 -28.46 -9.28 -34.49
N ALA A 11 -28.39 -10.06 -33.41
CA ALA A 11 -29.55 -10.52 -32.65
C ALA A 11 -30.28 -9.35 -31.95
N ILE A 12 -29.54 -8.41 -31.36
CA ILE A 12 -30.10 -7.19 -30.76
C ILE A 12 -30.80 -6.34 -31.83
N ARG A 13 -30.21 -6.20 -33.02
CA ARG A 13 -30.82 -5.46 -34.14
C ARG A 13 -32.06 -6.15 -34.72
N ALA A 14 -32.04 -7.48 -34.82
CA ALA A 14 -33.12 -8.26 -35.43
C ALA A 14 -34.32 -8.47 -34.48
N PHE A 15 -34.07 -8.69 -33.19
CA PHE A 15 -35.10 -9.14 -32.24
C PHE A 15 -35.30 -8.20 -31.05
N ARG A 16 -34.57 -7.07 -31.00
CA ARG A 16 -34.56 -6.12 -29.86
C ARG A 16 -34.30 -6.78 -28.50
N MET A 17 -33.65 -7.94 -28.48
CA MET A 17 -33.29 -8.66 -27.26
C MET A 17 -31.83 -9.11 -27.33
N PRO A 18 -31.04 -8.95 -26.24
CA PRO A 18 -29.68 -9.48 -26.17
C PRO A 18 -29.67 -11.00 -26.31
N GLY A 19 -28.70 -11.57 -27.03
CA GLY A 19 -28.51 -13.03 -27.14
C GLY A 19 -28.31 -13.70 -25.77
N MET A 20 -27.90 -12.94 -24.75
CA MET A 20 -27.90 -13.36 -23.34
C MET A 20 -29.27 -13.86 -22.85
N LEU A 21 -30.40 -13.29 -23.29
CA LEU A 21 -31.73 -13.76 -22.88
C LEU A 21 -32.07 -15.13 -23.49
N TRP A 22 -31.58 -15.40 -24.71
CA TRP A 22 -31.72 -16.70 -25.35
C TRP A 22 -30.88 -17.77 -24.65
N LEU A 23 -29.62 -17.48 -24.33
CA LEU A 23 -28.76 -18.42 -23.62
C LEU A 23 -29.26 -18.69 -22.18
N ASN A 24 -29.73 -17.66 -21.48
CA ASN A 24 -30.36 -17.80 -20.16
C ASN A 24 -31.69 -18.57 -20.24
N GLY A 25 -32.48 -18.39 -21.31
CA GLY A 25 -33.69 -19.18 -21.56
C GLY A 25 -33.37 -20.66 -21.79
N ILE A 26 -32.32 -20.97 -22.56
CA ILE A 26 -31.83 -22.34 -22.77
C ILE A 26 -31.28 -22.92 -21.45
N LEU A 27 -30.50 -22.14 -20.68
CA LEU A 27 -29.99 -22.54 -19.37
C LEU A 27 -31.10 -22.78 -18.35
N ALA A 28 -32.17 -21.98 -18.36
CA ALA A 28 -33.33 -22.18 -17.50
C ALA A 28 -34.08 -23.46 -17.88
N VAL A 29 -34.33 -23.69 -19.17
CA VAL A 29 -35.04 -24.90 -19.63
C VAL A 29 -34.24 -26.18 -19.34
N TYR A 30 -32.92 -26.18 -19.56
CA TYR A 30 -32.09 -27.38 -19.36
C TYR A 30 -31.61 -27.56 -17.91
N GLY A 31 -31.32 -26.47 -17.19
CA GLY A 31 -30.93 -26.50 -15.77
C GLY A 31 -32.07 -26.97 -14.86
N ILE A 32 -33.33 -26.65 -15.20
CA ILE A 32 -34.52 -27.18 -14.50
C ILE A 32 -34.64 -28.70 -14.70
N SER A 33 -34.28 -29.24 -15.87
CA SER A 33 -34.31 -30.70 -16.10
C SER A 33 -33.26 -31.45 -15.27
N TRP A 34 -32.10 -30.83 -15.01
CA TRP A 34 -31.03 -31.42 -14.20
C TRP A 34 -31.37 -31.42 -12.70
N LEU A 35 -31.99 -30.34 -12.20
CA LEU A 35 -32.49 -30.25 -10.82
C LEU A 35 -33.60 -31.26 -10.52
N ASN A 36 -34.36 -31.68 -11.55
CA ASN A 36 -35.40 -32.71 -11.46
C ASN A 36 -34.87 -34.15 -11.56
N GLY A 37 -33.55 -34.36 -11.49
CA GLY A 37 -32.93 -35.68 -11.31
C GLY A 37 -32.60 -36.45 -12.60
N ASP A 38 -32.80 -35.86 -13.78
CA ASP A 38 -32.43 -36.50 -15.04
C ASP A 38 -30.95 -36.23 -15.37
N ARG A 39 -30.08 -37.20 -15.08
CA ARG A 39 -28.61 -37.09 -15.22
C ARG A 39 -28.11 -37.27 -16.67
N ARG A 40 -28.94 -37.05 -17.68
CA ARG A 40 -28.55 -37.13 -19.10
C ARG A 40 -28.10 -35.80 -19.72
N GLY A 41 -27.74 -34.80 -18.90
CA GLY A 41 -27.35 -33.45 -19.35
C GLY A 41 -25.91 -33.06 -18.97
N PHE A 42 -25.22 -32.45 -19.95
CA PHE A 42 -23.84 -31.95 -20.08
C PHE A 42 -22.94 -31.74 -18.83
N PRO A 43 -21.61 -31.98 -18.95
CA PRO A 43 -20.63 -31.91 -17.84
C PRO A 43 -20.46 -30.51 -17.24
N PRO A 44 -19.92 -30.38 -16.00
CA PRO A 44 -19.67 -29.11 -15.30
C PRO A 44 -18.79 -28.11 -16.09
N ILE A 45 -18.05 -28.59 -17.09
CA ILE A 45 -17.33 -27.74 -18.05
C ILE A 45 -18.27 -26.77 -18.78
N PHE A 46 -19.53 -27.16 -19.00
CA PHE A 46 -20.54 -26.34 -19.66
C PHE A 46 -20.97 -25.16 -18.79
N LEU A 47 -21.07 -25.34 -17.47
CA LEU A 47 -21.32 -24.24 -16.53
C LEU A 47 -20.14 -23.27 -16.48
N TRP A 48 -18.90 -23.77 -16.54
CA TRP A 48 -17.72 -22.92 -16.66
C TRP A 48 -17.66 -22.16 -17.98
N LEU A 49 -18.02 -22.80 -19.09
CA LEU A 49 -18.15 -22.14 -20.39
C LEU A 49 -19.27 -21.10 -20.38
N ALA A 50 -20.40 -21.38 -19.73
CA ALA A 50 -21.51 -20.43 -19.57
C ALA A 50 -21.14 -19.25 -18.67
N LEU A 51 -20.40 -19.47 -17.59
CA LEU A 51 -19.90 -18.41 -16.71
C LEU A 51 -18.85 -17.55 -17.41
N LEU A 52 -17.90 -18.18 -18.12
CA LEU A 52 -16.91 -17.50 -18.94
C LEU A 52 -17.60 -16.67 -20.04
N TRP A 53 -18.61 -17.25 -20.68
CA TRP A 53 -19.45 -16.56 -21.66
C TRP A 53 -20.20 -15.36 -21.04
N TRP A 54 -20.76 -15.53 -19.85
CA TRP A 54 -21.44 -14.47 -19.11
C TRP A 54 -20.48 -13.33 -18.76
N ILE A 55 -19.25 -13.63 -18.35
CA ILE A 55 -18.20 -12.64 -18.09
C ILE A 55 -17.79 -11.93 -19.38
N ILE A 56 -17.61 -12.65 -20.50
CA ILE A 56 -17.29 -12.06 -21.80
C ILE A 56 -18.42 -11.15 -22.30
N CYS A 57 -19.67 -11.56 -22.16
CA CYS A 57 -20.84 -10.76 -22.54
C CYS A 57 -21.03 -9.56 -21.61
N ALA A 58 -20.88 -9.72 -20.28
CA ALA A 58 -20.92 -8.62 -19.34
C ALA A 58 -19.80 -7.61 -19.62
N TRP A 59 -18.60 -8.08 -19.94
CA TRP A 59 -17.48 -7.24 -20.36
C TRP A 59 -17.77 -6.53 -21.70
N SER A 60 -18.35 -7.23 -22.67
CA SER A 60 -18.74 -6.65 -23.96
C SER A 60 -19.89 -5.63 -23.84
N TYR A 61 -20.83 -5.84 -22.91
CA TYR A 61 -21.95 -4.93 -22.64
C TYR A 61 -21.51 -3.68 -21.87
N ILE A 62 -20.47 -3.80 -21.04
CA ILE A 62 -19.81 -2.65 -20.39
C ILE A 62 -18.96 -1.85 -21.39
N ASP A 63 -18.42 -2.51 -22.43
CA ASP A 63 -17.51 -1.90 -23.40
C ASP A 63 -18.19 -1.33 -24.65
N ILE A 64 -19.46 -1.68 -24.90
CA ILE A 64 -20.24 -1.19 -26.04
C ILE A 64 -21.38 -0.32 -25.50
N ASP A 65 -21.18 1.00 -25.53
CA ASP A 65 -22.29 1.94 -25.34
C ASP A 65 -23.37 1.67 -26.42
N LEU A 66 -24.65 2.04 -26.18
CA LEU A 66 -25.77 1.81 -27.12
C LEU A 66 -25.53 2.34 -28.55
N ALA A 67 -24.49 3.17 -28.73
CA ALA A 67 -24.02 3.73 -30.00
C ALA A 67 -22.92 2.90 -30.72
N GLY A 68 -22.41 1.80 -30.14
CA GLY A 68 -21.46 0.89 -30.81
C GLY A 68 -19.97 1.25 -30.72
N GLN A 69 -19.54 2.07 -29.74
CA GLN A 69 -18.13 2.46 -29.60
C GLN A 69 -17.38 1.67 -28.50
N LEU A 70 -16.40 0.86 -28.91
CA LEU A 70 -15.49 0.04 -28.10
C LEU A 70 -14.38 0.83 -27.35
N HIS A 71 -14.49 2.15 -27.24
CA HIS A 71 -13.35 3.02 -26.92
C HIS A 71 -13.13 3.25 -25.41
N HIS A 72 -14.13 3.00 -24.56
CA HIS A 72 -14.06 3.41 -23.16
C HIS A 72 -13.32 2.42 -22.24
N SER A 73 -13.45 1.09 -22.42
CA SER A 73 -12.70 0.17 -21.54
C SER A 73 -11.21 0.11 -21.86
N LEU A 74 -10.85 0.17 -23.15
CA LEU A 74 -9.46 0.12 -23.60
C LEU A 74 -8.68 1.36 -23.17
N THR A 75 -9.33 2.53 -23.17
CA THR A 75 -8.73 3.78 -22.66
C THR A 75 -8.53 3.74 -21.15
N LEU A 76 -9.50 3.22 -20.40
CA LEU A 76 -9.35 3.00 -18.95
C LEU A 76 -8.26 1.97 -18.62
N ALA A 77 -8.18 0.88 -19.37
CA ALA A 77 -7.13 -0.12 -19.21
C ALA A 77 -5.74 0.46 -19.51
N ALA A 78 -5.60 1.22 -20.60
CA ALA A 78 -4.36 1.92 -20.92
C ALA A 78 -3.97 2.94 -19.84
N LEU A 79 -4.95 3.66 -19.27
CA LEU A 79 -4.73 4.58 -18.17
C LEU A 79 -4.25 3.82 -16.91
N ALA A 80 -4.93 2.75 -16.54
CA ALA A 80 -4.56 1.92 -15.39
C ALA A 80 -3.14 1.34 -15.55
N LEU A 81 -2.80 0.84 -16.74
CA LEU A 81 -1.46 0.36 -17.07
C LEU A 81 -0.42 1.47 -16.98
N THR A 82 -0.74 2.69 -17.41
CA THR A 82 0.14 3.86 -17.28
C THR A 82 0.41 4.18 -15.81
N TYR A 83 -0.62 4.24 -14.98
CA TYR A 83 -0.48 4.47 -13.54
C TYR A 83 0.34 3.36 -12.88
N LEU A 84 0.08 2.10 -13.21
CA LEU A 84 0.82 0.96 -12.68
C LEU A 84 2.30 1.00 -13.11
N ALA A 85 2.57 1.32 -14.37
CA ALA A 85 3.93 1.45 -14.89
C ALA A 85 4.70 2.57 -14.18
N VAL A 86 4.08 3.75 -14.02
CA VAL A 86 4.67 4.89 -13.29
C VAL A 86 4.89 4.58 -11.82
N LEU A 87 3.95 3.88 -11.17
CA LEU A 87 4.06 3.43 -9.79
C LEU A 87 5.22 2.45 -9.62
N ALA A 88 5.29 1.43 -10.48
CA ALA A 88 6.36 0.43 -10.46
C ALA A 88 7.73 1.06 -10.74
N SER A 89 7.84 1.91 -11.77
CA SER A 89 9.09 2.60 -12.08
C SER A 89 9.50 3.56 -10.97
N GLY A 90 8.54 4.30 -10.40
CA GLY A 90 8.79 5.20 -9.27
C GLY A 90 9.27 4.45 -8.03
N PHE A 91 8.69 3.27 -7.74
CA PHE A 91 9.15 2.41 -6.65
C PHE A 91 10.54 1.82 -6.90
N LEU A 92 10.84 1.41 -8.14
CA LEU A 92 12.20 0.94 -8.51
C LEU A 92 13.24 2.06 -8.39
N LEU A 93 12.92 3.25 -8.87
CA LEU A 93 13.75 4.45 -8.72
C LEU A 93 13.93 4.86 -7.25
N TYR A 94 12.96 4.54 -6.40
CA TYR A 94 13.06 4.75 -4.96
C TYR A 94 13.96 3.71 -4.27
N LEU A 95 13.86 2.43 -4.65
CA LEU A 95 14.64 1.35 -4.05
C LEU A 95 16.14 1.44 -4.39
N ALA A 96 16.49 1.85 -5.61
CA ALA A 96 17.88 1.86 -6.06
C ALA A 96 18.78 2.78 -5.19
N PRO A 97 18.43 4.05 -4.93
CA PRO A 97 19.21 4.91 -4.04
C PRO A 97 19.21 4.41 -2.59
N ILE A 98 18.10 3.84 -2.10
CA ILE A 98 18.01 3.33 -0.72
C ILE A 98 18.97 2.18 -0.44
N ARG A 99 19.20 1.32 -1.44
CA ARG A 99 20.15 0.20 -1.37
C ARG A 99 21.61 0.65 -1.50
N SER A 100 21.85 1.89 -1.91
CA SER A 100 23.16 2.46 -2.17
C SER A 100 23.61 3.39 -1.03
N PRO A 101 24.91 3.79 -0.95
CA PRO A 101 25.36 4.80 0.03
C PRO A 101 24.86 6.22 -0.28
N PHE A 102 23.99 6.40 -1.28
CA PHE A 102 23.41 7.68 -1.63
C PHE A 102 22.65 8.27 -0.43
N LEU A 103 22.94 9.53 -0.10
CA LEU A 103 22.42 10.23 1.09
C LEU A 103 22.71 9.51 2.43
N ALA A 104 23.82 8.76 2.54
CA ALA A 104 24.24 8.16 3.80
C ALA A 104 24.47 9.18 4.94
N GLY A 105 24.68 10.46 4.61
CA GLY A 105 24.75 11.55 5.61
C GLY A 105 23.44 11.80 6.36
N LEU A 106 22.30 11.34 5.84
CA LEU A 106 21.02 11.35 6.53
C LEU A 106 20.88 10.07 7.36
N SER A 107 21.34 10.11 8.61
CA SER A 107 21.35 8.96 9.52
C SER A 107 19.94 8.45 9.87
N ILE A 108 18.94 9.33 9.84
CA ILE A 108 17.56 9.00 10.18
C ILE A 108 16.86 8.45 8.94
N LEU A 109 16.52 7.15 8.99
CA LEU A 109 15.87 6.41 7.89
C LEU A 109 14.64 7.13 7.32
N PHE A 110 13.82 7.73 8.19
CA PHE A 110 12.65 8.50 7.79
C PHE A 110 13.03 9.69 6.90
N TYR A 111 13.95 10.56 7.33
CA TYR A 111 14.35 11.74 6.54
C TYR A 111 15.05 11.35 5.24
N ARG A 112 15.90 10.31 5.28
CA ARG A 112 16.54 9.78 4.07
C ARG A 112 15.51 9.26 3.07
N GLY A 113 14.54 8.47 3.54
CA GLY A 113 13.50 7.92 2.69
C GLY A 113 12.60 8.99 2.06
N ILE A 114 12.20 10.02 2.82
CA ILE A 114 11.43 11.15 2.28
C ILE A 114 12.22 11.89 1.19
N ALA A 115 13.50 12.19 1.44
CA ALA A 115 14.35 12.87 0.46
C ALA A 115 14.47 12.07 -0.85
N ILE A 116 14.66 10.75 -0.76
CA ILE A 116 14.75 9.87 -1.94
C ILE A 116 13.40 9.79 -2.67
N ALA A 117 12.28 9.70 -1.95
CA ALA A 117 10.95 9.67 -2.58
C ALA A 117 10.66 10.97 -3.35
N LEU A 118 11.00 12.13 -2.78
CA LEU A 118 10.87 13.43 -3.44
C LEU A 118 11.78 13.54 -4.66
N LEU A 119 13.03 13.09 -4.55
CA LEU A 119 13.97 13.06 -5.68
C LEU A 119 13.46 12.14 -6.80
N ALA A 120 12.96 10.95 -6.47
CA ALA A 120 12.39 10.02 -7.45
C ALA A 120 11.17 10.63 -8.16
N ALA A 121 10.27 11.28 -7.42
CA ALA A 121 9.13 11.99 -7.99
C ALA A 121 9.56 13.14 -8.92
N MET A 122 10.56 13.92 -8.53
CA MET A 122 11.13 14.99 -9.36
C MET A 122 11.71 14.43 -10.67
N LEU A 123 12.51 13.37 -10.60
CA LEU A 123 13.08 12.70 -11.77
C LEU A 123 11.99 12.11 -12.68
N MET A 124 10.93 11.55 -12.11
CA MET A 124 9.79 11.02 -12.84
C MET A 124 9.00 12.12 -13.57
N ILE A 125 8.80 13.30 -12.95
CA ILE A 125 8.19 14.44 -13.63
C ILE A 125 9.08 14.90 -14.80
N LEU A 126 10.38 15.08 -14.57
CA LEU A 126 11.30 15.55 -15.61
C LEU A 126 11.37 14.56 -16.79
N GLY A 127 11.57 13.27 -16.51
CA GLY A 127 11.59 12.23 -17.54
C GLY A 127 10.25 12.07 -18.25
N GLY A 128 9.14 12.15 -17.50
CA GLY A 128 7.79 12.14 -18.04
C GLY A 128 7.52 13.32 -18.98
N LEU A 129 7.96 14.53 -18.62
CA LEU A 129 7.83 15.72 -19.48
C LEU A 129 8.62 15.60 -20.78
N MET A 130 9.77 14.91 -20.78
CA MET A 130 10.58 14.64 -21.97
C MET A 130 9.92 13.62 -22.90
N VAL A 131 9.33 12.56 -22.34
CA VAL A 131 8.80 11.43 -23.13
C VAL A 131 7.31 11.59 -23.47
N ARG A 132 6.55 12.42 -22.73
CA ARG A 132 5.08 12.50 -22.87
C ARG A 132 4.58 12.77 -24.28
N ARG A 133 5.33 13.54 -25.09
CA ARG A 133 4.93 13.82 -26.49
C ARG A 133 5.05 12.58 -27.37
N LEU A 134 6.02 11.71 -27.09
CA LEU A 134 6.24 10.46 -27.82
C LEU A 134 5.16 9.42 -27.48
N VAL A 135 4.79 9.33 -26.20
CA VAL A 135 3.79 8.36 -25.71
C VAL A 135 2.36 8.92 -25.66
N ARG A 136 2.13 10.15 -26.13
CA ARG A 136 0.84 10.85 -26.10
C ARG A 136 0.21 10.87 -24.69
N LEU A 137 1.03 11.13 -23.67
CA LEU A 137 0.61 11.19 -22.27
C LEU A 137 0.16 12.60 -21.90
N ASP A 138 -1.07 12.72 -21.41
CA ASP A 138 -1.62 13.98 -20.94
C ASP A 138 -0.94 14.46 -19.65
N LEU A 139 -0.81 15.78 -19.49
CA LEU A 139 -0.15 16.38 -18.33
C LEU A 139 -0.85 16.05 -16.99
N PRO A 140 -2.19 16.10 -16.89
CA PRO A 140 -2.89 15.70 -15.66
C PRO A 140 -2.62 14.23 -15.30
N THR A 141 -2.57 13.34 -16.28
CA THR A 141 -2.28 11.92 -16.08
C THR A 141 -0.86 11.72 -15.55
N LEU A 142 0.13 12.41 -16.11
CA LEU A 142 1.51 12.36 -15.61
C LEU A 142 1.59 12.84 -14.15
N ILE A 143 1.00 14.00 -13.84
CA ILE A 143 1.03 14.58 -12.48
C ILE A 143 0.31 13.65 -11.50
N GLY A 144 -0.87 13.14 -11.86
CA GLY A 144 -1.64 12.23 -11.03
C GLY A 144 -0.91 10.91 -10.77
N ALA A 145 -0.30 10.32 -11.80
CA ALA A 145 0.43 9.06 -11.66
C ALA A 145 1.71 9.23 -10.81
N VAL A 146 2.46 10.32 -10.99
CA VAL A 146 3.63 10.60 -10.14
C VAL A 146 3.23 10.95 -8.71
N GLY A 147 2.15 11.71 -8.53
CA GLY A 147 1.59 12.01 -7.21
C GLY A 147 1.18 10.75 -6.46
N LEU A 148 0.49 9.82 -7.14
CA LEU A 148 0.15 8.51 -6.59
C LEU A 148 1.40 7.71 -6.22
N SER A 149 2.40 7.68 -7.11
CA SER A 149 3.67 7.01 -6.84
C SER A 149 4.39 7.59 -5.63
N LEU A 150 4.46 8.92 -5.50
CA LEU A 150 5.06 9.59 -4.34
C LEU A 150 4.32 9.22 -3.04
N ALA A 151 2.99 9.32 -3.04
CA ALA A 151 2.16 8.96 -1.90
C ALA A 151 2.36 7.50 -1.48
N PHE A 152 2.40 6.57 -2.46
CA PHE A 152 2.68 5.17 -2.21
C PHE A 152 4.07 4.96 -1.59
N ASN A 153 5.13 5.57 -2.13
CA ASN A 153 6.47 5.43 -1.59
C ASN A 153 6.58 5.95 -0.14
N ILE A 154 5.94 7.08 0.17
CA ILE A 154 5.90 7.62 1.54
C ILE A 154 5.11 6.71 2.47
N ALA A 155 3.93 6.24 2.04
CA ALA A 155 3.10 5.33 2.84
C ALA A 155 3.82 4.00 3.10
N PHE A 156 4.49 3.44 2.09
CA PHE A 156 5.31 2.24 2.20
C PHE A 156 6.44 2.45 3.20
N LEU A 157 7.21 3.55 3.07
CA LEU A 157 8.31 3.90 3.97
C LEU A 157 7.87 3.96 5.44
N ILE A 158 6.78 4.68 5.71
CA ILE A 158 6.30 4.91 7.07
C ILE A 158 5.74 3.62 7.66
N SER A 159 4.93 2.88 6.89
CA SER A 159 4.20 1.72 7.41
C SER A 159 5.09 0.49 7.60
N LEU A 160 6.14 0.34 6.80
CA LEU A 160 6.98 -0.86 6.77
C LEU A 160 8.41 -0.58 7.27
N PRO A 161 9.38 -0.03 6.49
CA PRO A 161 10.75 0.15 6.98
C PRO A 161 10.87 0.92 8.29
N VAL A 162 10.19 2.07 8.41
CA VAL A 162 10.30 2.92 9.62
C VAL A 162 9.63 2.26 10.81
N THR A 163 8.47 1.62 10.63
CA THR A 163 7.81 0.86 11.69
C THR A 163 8.68 -0.31 12.15
N PHE A 164 9.29 -1.07 11.23
CA PHE A 164 10.14 -2.21 11.60
C PHE A 164 11.40 -1.78 12.34
N ASP A 165 12.11 -0.74 11.89
CA ASP A 165 13.31 -0.21 12.57
C ASP A 165 13.02 0.34 13.98
N ARG A 166 11.76 0.71 14.26
CA ARG A 166 11.33 1.29 15.54
C ARG A 166 10.52 0.34 16.42
N SER A 167 10.24 -0.87 15.96
CA SER A 167 9.35 -1.80 16.64
C SER A 167 10.10 -2.69 17.63
N ILE A 168 9.76 -2.55 18.91
CA ILE A 168 10.18 -3.52 19.94
C ILE A 168 9.64 -4.91 19.59
N THR A 169 8.41 -5.01 19.04
CA THR A 169 7.82 -6.30 18.64
C THR A 169 8.68 -7.05 17.63
N MET A 170 9.26 -6.36 16.63
CA MET A 170 10.13 -7.02 15.66
C MET A 170 11.40 -7.57 16.31
N PHE A 171 11.98 -6.84 17.26
CA PHE A 171 13.08 -7.34 18.07
C PHE A 171 12.67 -8.59 18.86
N LEU A 172 11.54 -8.57 19.57
CA LEU A 172 11.07 -9.69 20.38
C LEU A 172 10.79 -10.94 19.53
N LEU A 173 10.11 -10.79 18.40
CA LEU A 173 9.80 -11.91 17.49
C LEU A 173 11.07 -12.58 16.96
N ALA A 174 12.08 -11.79 16.56
CA ALA A 174 13.36 -12.35 16.11
C ALA A 174 14.07 -13.15 17.23
N ARG A 175 13.91 -12.77 18.50
CA ARG A 175 14.51 -13.51 19.62
C ARG A 175 13.74 -14.77 19.97
N ILE A 176 12.41 -14.70 19.91
CA ILE A 176 11.54 -15.86 20.09
C ILE A 176 11.82 -16.90 19.01
N GLU A 177 11.90 -16.48 17.74
CA GLU A 177 12.27 -17.36 16.62
C GLU A 177 13.63 -18.02 16.86
N GLN A 178 14.65 -17.24 17.22
CA GLN A 178 16.01 -17.75 17.44
C GLN A 178 16.11 -18.80 18.55
N HIS A 179 15.24 -18.73 19.58
CA HIS A 179 15.30 -19.63 20.74
C HIS A 179 14.22 -20.72 20.74
N ASP A 180 13.30 -20.70 19.77
CA ASP A 180 12.31 -21.74 19.46
C ASP A 180 11.68 -22.42 20.69
N GLY A 181 10.89 -21.66 21.45
CA GLY A 181 10.14 -22.17 22.61
C GLY A 181 10.95 -22.31 23.91
N ARG A 182 12.25 -21.97 23.92
CA ARG A 182 13.11 -22.05 25.11
C ARG A 182 13.12 -20.77 25.96
N LEU A 183 12.46 -19.71 25.51
CA LEU A 183 12.35 -18.43 26.22
C LEU A 183 11.00 -18.33 26.93
N ASP A 184 11.05 -18.06 28.23
CA ASP A 184 9.91 -17.56 28.98
C ASP A 184 9.90 -16.02 29.02
N GLY A 185 8.90 -15.43 29.68
CA GLY A 185 8.76 -13.97 29.74
C GLY A 185 9.93 -13.27 30.44
N ARG A 186 10.54 -13.91 31.45
CA ARG A 186 11.68 -13.33 32.18
C ARG A 186 12.95 -13.37 31.34
N GLY A 187 13.22 -14.50 30.68
CA GLY A 187 14.34 -14.61 29.76
C GLY A 187 14.25 -13.57 28.65
N LEU A 188 13.05 -13.31 28.11
CA LEU A 188 12.87 -12.30 27.07
C LEU A 188 13.10 -10.86 27.59
N GLU A 189 12.71 -10.56 28.83
CA GLU A 189 13.01 -9.27 29.49
C GLU A 189 14.51 -9.07 29.68
N GLU A 190 15.23 -10.09 30.13
CA GLU A 190 16.69 -10.05 30.27
C GLU A 190 17.39 -9.81 28.92
N LEU A 191 16.93 -10.49 27.86
CA LEU A 191 17.44 -10.26 26.50
C LEU A 191 17.16 -8.83 26.02
N PHE A 192 15.98 -8.28 26.32
CA PHE A 192 15.66 -6.89 25.98
C PHE A 192 16.61 -5.91 26.68
N ILE A 193 16.84 -6.07 27.97
CA ILE A 193 17.76 -5.18 28.71
C ILE A 193 19.18 -5.31 28.17
N ARG A 194 19.69 -6.55 28.08
CA ARG A 194 21.08 -6.79 27.67
C ARG A 194 21.34 -6.35 26.23
N GLU A 195 20.47 -6.75 25.30
CA GLU A 195 20.78 -6.62 23.88
C GLU A 195 20.13 -5.40 23.24
N TYR A 196 18.85 -5.11 23.54
CA TYR A 196 18.18 -3.95 22.94
C TYR A 196 18.63 -2.63 23.59
N LEU A 197 18.72 -2.58 24.91
CA LEU A 197 19.18 -1.38 25.63
C LEU A 197 20.71 -1.31 25.75
N GLY A 198 21.37 -2.44 26.03
CA GLY A 198 22.84 -2.53 26.12
C GLY A 198 23.51 -2.55 24.76
N ASP A 199 23.59 -3.72 24.12
CA ASP A 199 24.42 -3.92 22.92
C ASP A 199 24.02 -3.02 21.73
N MET A 200 22.72 -2.91 21.46
CA MET A 200 22.19 -2.10 20.36
C MET A 200 22.10 -0.60 20.70
N ARG A 201 22.32 -0.22 21.97
CA ARG A 201 22.29 1.17 22.48
C ARG A 201 21.10 1.99 21.97
N GLN A 202 19.90 1.40 21.97
CA GLN A 202 18.73 2.01 21.31
C GLN A 202 18.33 3.35 21.93
N ILE A 203 18.49 3.53 23.25
CA ILE A 203 18.23 4.81 23.91
C ILE A 203 19.18 5.91 23.40
N ASP A 204 20.48 5.62 23.34
CA ASP A 204 21.47 6.58 22.86
C ASP A 204 21.23 6.96 21.40
N ARG A 205 20.86 5.97 20.57
CA ARG A 205 20.44 6.23 19.19
C ARG A 205 19.25 7.19 19.16
N ARG A 206 18.20 6.97 19.96
CA ARG A 206 17.03 7.89 19.98
C ARG A 206 17.39 9.28 20.51
N ILE A 207 18.27 9.39 21.50
CA ILE A 207 18.78 10.69 21.98
C ILE A 207 19.51 11.43 20.85
N ALA A 208 20.40 10.75 20.13
CA ALA A 208 21.11 11.35 18.99
C ALA A 208 20.13 11.80 17.89
N GLU A 209 19.16 10.96 17.53
CA GLU A 209 18.14 11.27 16.52
C GLU A 209 17.26 12.47 16.93
N GLN A 210 16.83 12.55 18.18
CA GLN A 210 16.03 13.68 18.69
C GLN A 210 16.85 14.96 18.82
N SER A 211 18.14 14.86 19.13
CA SER A 211 19.07 15.99 19.17
C SER A 211 19.31 16.56 17.77
N LEU A 212 19.57 15.69 16.79
CA LEU A 212 19.69 16.06 15.36
C LEU A 212 18.41 16.69 14.81
N SER A 213 17.24 16.20 15.27
CA SER A 213 15.95 16.76 14.90
C SER A 213 15.64 18.09 15.60
N GLY A 214 16.46 18.52 16.57
CA GLY A 214 16.27 19.76 17.32
C GLY A 214 15.19 19.69 18.40
N ASN A 215 14.68 18.50 18.74
CA ASN A 215 13.60 18.32 19.72
C ASN A 215 14.11 18.30 21.17
N ILE A 216 15.36 17.88 21.37
CA ILE A 216 16.02 17.89 22.66
C ILE A 216 17.40 18.53 22.55
N ARG A 217 17.94 18.99 23.69
CA ARG A 217 19.36 19.33 23.84
C ARG A 217 19.95 18.54 25.00
N VAL A 218 21.22 18.19 24.88
CA VAL A 218 21.99 17.55 25.95
C VAL A 218 23.00 18.56 26.47
N THR A 219 22.98 18.84 27.77
CA THR A 219 23.89 19.78 28.44
C THR A 219 24.31 19.19 29.78
N ASP A 220 25.61 19.04 30.01
CA ASP A 220 26.18 18.45 31.23
C ASP A 220 25.59 17.08 31.61
N GLY A 221 25.38 16.23 30.60
CA GLY A 221 24.77 14.90 30.77
C GLY A 221 23.26 14.90 31.06
N ARG A 222 22.63 16.08 31.12
CA ARG A 222 21.18 16.23 31.32
C ARG A 222 20.48 16.48 29.99
N ILE A 223 19.28 15.93 29.85
CA ILE A 223 18.48 16.00 28.63
C ILE A 223 17.33 16.98 28.87
N PHE A 224 17.19 17.97 27.98
CA PHE A 224 16.14 18.98 28.06
C PHE A 224 15.34 19.01 26.75
N LEU A 225 14.02 19.19 26.85
CA LEU A 225 13.21 19.53 25.69
C LEU A 225 13.57 20.92 25.17
N THR A 226 13.49 21.09 23.86
CA THR A 226 13.52 22.41 23.22
C THR A 226 12.09 22.92 23.04
N PRO A 227 11.90 24.22 22.73
CA PRO A 227 10.58 24.74 22.35
C PRO A 227 9.96 24.00 21.15
N GLN A 228 10.78 23.45 20.24
CA GLN A 228 10.31 22.61 19.15
C GLN A 228 9.80 21.26 19.67
N GLY A 229 10.54 20.60 20.56
CA GLY A 229 10.13 19.34 21.18
C GLY A 229 8.83 19.48 21.98
N GLU A 230 8.64 20.59 22.68
CA GLU A 230 7.38 20.89 23.38
C GLU A 230 6.20 20.99 22.41
N LYS A 231 6.35 21.72 21.30
CA LYS A 231 5.32 21.82 20.25
C LYS A 231 5.02 20.47 19.62
N LEU A 232 6.04 19.65 19.37
CA LEU A 232 5.87 18.30 18.85
C LEU A 232 5.05 17.44 19.80
N LEU A 233 5.31 17.51 21.11
CA LEU A 233 4.57 16.75 22.12
C LEU A 233 3.11 17.21 22.21
N VAL A 234 2.85 18.52 22.12
CA VAL A 234 1.49 19.07 22.05
C VAL A 234 0.75 18.52 20.83
N GLY A 235 1.37 18.59 19.63
CA GLY A 235 0.79 18.01 18.42
C GLY A 235 0.53 16.50 18.55
N GLY A 236 1.47 15.77 19.16
CA GLY A 236 1.32 14.34 19.44
C GLY A 236 0.11 14.03 20.34
N ARG A 237 -0.15 14.84 21.36
CA ARG A 237 -1.36 14.70 22.20
C ARG A 237 -2.64 14.98 21.42
N THR A 238 -2.65 16.03 20.59
CA THR A 238 -3.83 16.37 19.78
C THR A 238 -4.17 15.25 18.80
N VAL A 239 -3.18 14.80 18.02
CA VAL A 239 -3.36 13.70 17.05
C VAL A 239 -3.71 12.40 17.78
N GLY A 240 -2.98 12.07 18.85
CA GLY A 240 -3.26 10.88 19.67
C GLY A 240 -4.69 10.87 20.23
N GLY A 241 -5.22 12.04 20.60
CA GLY A 241 -6.61 12.20 21.02
C GLY A 241 -7.63 11.86 19.93
N TRP A 242 -7.37 12.24 18.67
CA TRP A 242 -8.25 11.90 17.54
C TRP A 242 -8.36 10.38 17.32
N PHE A 243 -7.26 9.66 17.53
CA PHE A 243 -7.19 8.21 17.29
C PHE A 243 -7.35 7.38 18.58
N ARG A 244 -7.61 7.99 19.73
CA ARG A 244 -7.64 7.34 21.05
C ARG A 244 -6.40 6.48 21.32
N ALA A 245 -5.22 6.98 20.95
CA ALA A 245 -3.95 6.33 21.23
C ALA A 245 -3.69 6.28 22.74
N ASP A 246 -2.87 5.33 23.20
CA ASP A 246 -2.52 5.22 24.61
C ASP A 246 -1.82 6.52 25.09
N PRO A 247 -2.44 7.25 26.04
CA PRO A 247 -1.95 8.57 26.44
C PRO A 247 -0.59 8.51 27.13
N ARG A 248 -0.15 7.35 27.64
CA ARG A 248 1.13 7.19 28.36
C ARG A 248 2.34 7.49 27.47
N PHE A 249 2.21 7.38 26.14
CA PHE A 249 3.29 7.68 25.20
C PHE A 249 3.54 9.17 25.00
N VAL A 250 2.56 10.03 25.30
CA VAL A 250 2.63 11.49 25.08
C VAL A 250 2.34 12.32 26.33
N THR A 251 1.91 11.66 27.41
CA THR A 251 1.63 12.23 28.71
C THR A 251 2.20 11.31 29.77
N ALA A 252 3.36 11.69 30.32
CA ALA A 252 3.97 10.95 31.41
C ALA A 252 3.08 10.99 32.66
N PRO A 253 2.94 9.88 33.40
CA PRO A 253 2.28 9.88 34.70
C PRO A 253 2.95 10.87 35.65
N ALA A 254 2.17 11.48 36.55
CA ALA A 254 2.74 12.31 37.61
C ALA A 254 3.81 11.52 38.39
N PRO A 255 4.93 12.15 38.78
CA PRO A 255 5.95 11.50 39.59
C PRO A 255 5.28 10.92 40.84
N ARG A 256 5.49 9.62 41.10
CA ARG A 256 5.11 9.04 42.38
C ARG A 256 6.00 9.70 43.43
N VAL A 257 5.43 10.53 44.29
CA VAL A 257 6.13 11.03 45.47
C VAL A 257 6.46 9.80 46.32
N ALA A 258 7.74 9.45 46.40
CA ALA A 258 8.18 8.39 47.29
C ALA A 258 7.74 8.75 48.72
N PRO A 259 7.18 7.83 49.52
CA PRO A 259 6.94 8.10 50.92
C PRO A 259 8.28 8.50 51.56
N ARG A 260 8.29 9.68 52.20
CA ARG A 260 9.42 10.08 53.04
C ARG A 260 9.51 9.05 54.17
N HIS A 261 10.51 8.17 54.11
CA HIS A 261 10.92 7.35 55.25
C HIS A 261 11.77 8.19 56.20
#